data_AF-B7S0X3-F1
#
_entry.id   AF-B7S0X3-F1
#
_cell.length_a   1.000
_cell.length_b   1.000
_cell.length_c   1.000
_cell.angle_alpha   90.00
_cell.angle_beta   90.00
_cell.angle_gamma   90.00
#
_symmetry.space_group_name_H-M   'P 1'
#
loop_
_entity.id
_entity.type
_entity.pdbx_description
1 polymer ?
#
loop_
_entity_poly.entity_id
_entity_poly.type
_entity_poly.pdbx_seq_one_letter_code
_entity_poly.pdbx_strand_id
1 'polypeptide(L)' 'MGLGGISVWQLLIILAIVVMLFGTKRLRSLGSDLGSAVKGFRKSMTDDEAKAEESASEEKNAEIPTDNGGK' A
#
# COMPACT_ATOMS: atom_id res chain seq x y z
N MET A 1 -15.23 18.79 -21.77
CA MET A 1 -15.43 17.33 -21.87
C MET A 1 -14.37 16.64 -21.02
N GLY A 2 -14.48 16.77 -19.69
CA GLY A 2 -13.48 16.23 -18.76
C GLY A 2 -13.78 14.77 -18.41
N LEU A 3 -12.77 14.08 -17.88
CA LEU A 3 -12.79 12.73 -17.34
C LEU A 3 -13.75 12.53 -16.13
N GLY A 4 -14.69 13.45 -15.89
CA GLY A 4 -15.70 13.39 -14.84
C GLY A 4 -17.02 12.70 -15.27
N GLY A 5 -17.10 12.21 -16.51
CA GLY A 5 -18.28 11.49 -17.03
C GLY A 5 -18.22 9.97 -16.87
N ILE A 6 -17.06 9.41 -16.48
CA ILE A 6 -16.92 7.98 -16.19
C ILE A 6 -17.41 7.76 -14.77
N SER A 7 -18.74 7.63 -14.61
CA SER A 7 -19.29 7.29 -13.30
C SER A 7 -18.93 5.84 -12.95
N VAL A 8 -18.77 5.60 -11.65
CA VAL A 8 -18.40 4.29 -11.08
C VAL A 8 -19.36 3.19 -11.56
N TRP A 9 -20.63 3.52 -11.82
CA TRP A 9 -21.63 2.60 -12.35
C TRP A 9 -21.30 2.08 -13.75
N GLN A 10 -20.73 2.92 -14.63
CA GLN A 10 -20.33 2.52 -15.97
C GLN A 10 -19.13 1.57 -15.92
N LEU A 11 -18.17 1.83 -15.02
CA LEU A 11 -17.01 0.94 -14.82
C LEU A 11 -17.45 -0.45 -14.33
N LEU A 12 -18.44 -0.54 -13.43
CA LEU A 12 -18.97 -1.82 -12.97
C LEU A 12 -19.65 -2.62 -14.11
N ILE A 13 -20.41 -1.95 -14.97
CA ILE A 13 -21.05 -2.60 -16.14
C ILE A 13 -19.99 -3.11 -17.11
N ILE A 14 -18.97 -2.30 -17.41
CA ILE A 14 -17.86 -2.71 -18.28
C ILE A 14 -17.09 -3.89 -17.66
N LEU A 15 -16.80 -3.83 -16.37
CA LEU A 15 -16.14 -4.91 -15.63
C LEU A 15 -16.95 -6.21 -15.71
N ALA A 16 -18.28 -6.14 -15.55
CA ALA A 16 -19.16 -7.31 -15.65
C ALA A 16 -19.09 -7.94 -17.05
N ILE A 17 -19.09 -7.12 -18.11
CA ILE A 17 -18.94 -7.61 -19.49
C ILE A 17 -17.58 -8.28 -19.68
N VAL A 18 -16.49 -7.67 -19.23
CA VAL A 18 -15.14 -8.25 -19.32
C VAL A 18 -15.08 -9.59 -18.57
N VAL A 19 -15.65 -9.67 -17.37
CA VAL A 19 -15.73 -10.92 -16.60
C VAL A 19 -16.55 -11.98 -17.34
N MET A 20 -17.64 -11.60 -18.01
CA MET A 20 -18.48 -12.52 -18.77
C MET A 20 -17.77 -13.05 -20.03
N LEU A 21 -16.99 -12.20 -20.73
CA LEU A 21 -16.24 -12.58 -21.93
C LEU A 21 -15.04 -13.48 -21.63
N PHE A 22 -14.23 -13.11 -20.64
CA PHE A 22 -13.03 -13.85 -20.27
C PHE A 22 -13.33 -15.03 -19.33
N GLY A 23 -14.48 -14.99 -18.65
CA GLY A 23 -14.85 -15.94 -17.61
C GLY A 23 -14.10 -15.71 -16.30
N THR A 24 -14.75 -16.02 -15.18
CA THR A 24 -14.16 -15.85 -13.83
C THR A 24 -12.93 -16.73 -13.59
N LYS A 25 -12.81 -17.89 -14.26
CA LYS A 25 -11.67 -18.80 -14.12
C LYS A 25 -10.36 -18.18 -14.62
N ARG A 26 -10.37 -17.56 -15.80
CA ARG A 26 -9.18 -16.91 -16.38
C ARG A 26 -8.80 -15.65 -15.63
N LEU A 27 -9.81 -14.86 -15.25
CA LEU A 27 -9.60 -13.64 -14.47
C LEU A 27 -9.03 -13.95 -13.09
N ARG A 28 -9.44 -15.07 -12.47
CA ARG A 28 -8.91 -15.48 -11.17
C ARG A 28 -7.49 -16.02 -11.23
N SER A 29 -7.13 -16.81 -12.24
CA SER A 29 -5.74 -17.26 -12.39
C SER A 29 -4.80 -16.08 -12.61
N LEU A 30 -5.12 -15.21 -13.58
CA LEU A 30 -4.31 -14.02 -13.87
C LEU A 30 -4.30 -13.01 -12.70
N GLY A 31 -5.45 -12.82 -12.06
CA GLY A 31 -5.57 -11.94 -10.90
C GLY A 31 -4.83 -12.46 -9.67
N SER A 32 -4.71 -13.79 -9.50
CA SER A 32 -3.91 -14.38 -8.43
C SER A 32 -2.42 -14.15 -8.66
N ASP A 33 -1.94 -14.32 -9.89
CA ASP A 33 -0.53 -14.13 -10.26
C ASP A 33 -0.12 -12.66 -10.12
N LEU A 34 -0.91 -11.76 -10.69
CA LEU A 34 -0.72 -10.31 -10.57
C LEU A 34 -0.89 -9.82 -9.13
N GLY A 35 -1.90 -10.33 -8.43
CA GLY A 35 -2.18 -9.97 -7.04
C GLY A 35 -1.06 -10.38 -6.09
N SER A 36 -0.44 -11.54 -6.34
CA SER A 36 0.71 -12.01 -5.55
C SER A 36 1.93 -11.10 -5.76
N ALA A 37 2.21 -10.69 -7.01
CA ALA A 37 3.29 -9.75 -7.31
C ALA A 37 3.05 -8.37 -6.66
N VAL A 38 1.85 -7.82 -6.78
CA VAL A 38 1.48 -6.53 -6.17
C VAL A 38 1.50 -6.62 -4.64
N LYS A 39 1.09 -7.74 -4.05
CA LYS A 39 1.16 -7.96 -2.60
C LYS A 39 2.59 -7.93 -2.07
N GLY A 40 3.52 -8.58 -2.78
CA GLY A 40 4.94 -8.53 -2.45
C GLY A 40 5.49 -7.10 -2.52
N PHE A 41 5.17 -6.38 -3.59
CA PHE A 41 5.56 -4.98 -3.77
C PHE A 41 5.04 -4.06 -2.66
N ARG A 42 3.74 -4.16 -2.32
CA ARG A 42 3.16 -3.40 -1.20
C ARG A 42 3.82 -3.74 0.12
N LYS A 43 4.11 -5.02 0.37
CA LYS A 43 4.75 -5.45 1.62
C LYS A 43 6.17 -4.89 1.75
N SER A 44 6.98 -4.94 0.70
CA SER A 44 8.33 -4.36 0.73
C SER A 44 8.29 -2.86 0.97
N MET A 45 7.41 -2.12 0.27
CA MET A 45 7.26 -0.68 0.49
C MET A 45 6.82 -0.33 1.91
N THR A 46 5.91 -1.09 2.51
CA THR A 46 5.48 -0.86 3.89
C THR A 46 6.54 -1.29 4.91
N ASP A 47 7.30 -2.38 4.67
CA ASP A 47 8.43 -2.78 5.55
C ASP A 47 9.57 -1.75 5.49
N ASP A 48 9.88 -1.18 4.32
CA ASP A 48 10.87 -0.11 4.19
C ASP A 48 10.43 1.18 4.90
N GLU A 49 9.12 1.50 4.87
CA GLU A 49 8.55 2.66 5.58
C GLU A 49 8.54 2.44 7.12
N ALA A 50 8.14 1.25 7.60
CA ALA A 50 8.17 0.91 9.02
C ALA A 50 9.60 0.86 9.60
N LYS A 51 10.57 0.37 8.81
CA LYS A 51 11.98 0.33 9.21
C LYS A 51 12.65 1.72 9.25
N ALA A 52 12.15 2.65 8.45
CA ALA A 52 12.56 4.06 8.50
C ALA A 52 12.05 4.76 9.78
N GLU A 53 10.89 4.35 10.32
CA GLU A 53 10.31 4.89 11.55
C GLU A 53 10.96 4.33 12.84
N GLU A 54 11.39 3.06 12.85
CA GLU A 54 12.12 2.47 13.99
C GLU A 54 13.53 3.06 14.14
N SER A 55 14.22 3.36 13.04
CA SER A 55 15.58 3.94 13.08
C SER A 55 15.61 5.40 13.57
N ALA A 56 14.45 6.08 13.63
CA ALA A 56 14.33 7.45 14.14
C ALA A 56 14.02 7.52 15.65
N SER A 57 13.70 6.39 16.29
CA SER A 57 13.30 6.35 17.71
C SER A 57 14.41 5.91 18.66
N GLU A 58 15.54 5.40 18.16
CA GLU A 58 16.63 4.86 18.99
C GLU A 58 17.79 5.85 19.27
N GLU A 59 17.82 7.02 18.63
CA GLU A 59 18.84 8.06 18.90
C GLU A 59 18.45 9.08 19.99
N LYS A 60 17.24 9.02 20.56
CA LYS A 60 16.77 10.04 21.53
C LYS A 60 16.93 9.68 23.01
N ASN A 61 17.65 8.59 23.34
CA ASN A 61 17.85 8.16 24.73
C ASN A 61 19.33 8.06 25.16
N ALA A 62 20.24 8.76 24.47
CA ALA A 62 21.60 8.98 24.96
C ALA A 62 21.74 10.41 25.52
N GLU A 63 21.74 10.47 26.86
CA GLU A 63 22.42 11.47 27.70
C GLU A 63 22.00 12.94 27.62
N ILE A 64 21.12 13.35 28.55
CA ILE A 64 21.29 14.63 29.24
C ILE A 64 21.47 14.32 30.74
N PRO A 65 22.69 14.32 31.30
CA PRO A 65 22.85 14.57 32.71
C PRO A 65 22.61 16.06 32.92
N THR A 66 21.43 16.40 33.41
CA THR A 66 21.17 17.71 34.02
C THR A 66 21.97 17.79 35.32
N ASP A 67 23.17 18.35 35.27
CA ASP A 67 23.80 18.89 36.48
C ASP A 67 23.36 20.35 36.62
N ASN A 68 22.38 20.57 37.49
CA ASN A 68 22.09 21.90 38.03
C ASN A 68 21.77 21.77 39.51
N GLY A 69 22.69 22.25 40.33
CA GLY A 69 22.38 22.79 41.64
C GLY A 69 23.30 22.35 42.76
N GLY A 70 24.08 23.30 43.28
CA GLY A 70 24.37 23.30 44.72
C GLY A 70 25.74 23.78 45.16
N LYS A 71 25.96 25.10 45.07
CA LYS A 71 26.94 25.91 45.83
C LYS A 71 28.43 25.70 45.58
#